data_AF-A0A523WGD2-F1
#
_entry.id   AF-A0A523WGD2-F1
#
_cell.length_a   1.000
_cell.length_b   1.000
_cell.length_c   1.000
_cell.angle_alpha   90.00
_cell.angle_beta   90.00
_cell.angle_gamma   90.00
#
_symmetry.space_group_name_H-M   'P 1'
#
loop_
_entity.id
_entity.type
_entity.pdbx_description
1 polymer ?
#
loop_
_entity_poly.entity_id
_entity_poly.type
_entity_poly.pdbx_seq_one_letter_code
_entity_poly.pdbx_strand_id
1 'polypeptide(L)'
;STIFGETVIRRLERRKNLKTSLTVAENDFFGETVTVSGLLTGKDILRSIDENTELETITFLPPDCVNREGLFLDDLKVEDLSEKSKRRVILGRYDLASQLAAFLKKGM
;
A
#
# COMPACT_ATOMS: atom_id res chain seq x y z
N SER A 1 -8.51 10.59 -6.95
CA SER A 1 -9.85 10.99 -6.49
C SER A 1 -10.28 10.07 -5.35
N THR A 2 -10.32 10.59 -4.12
CA THR A 2 -10.58 9.88 -2.85
C THR A 2 -11.85 9.00 -2.88
N ILE A 3 -12.84 9.39 -3.68
CA ILE A 3 -14.12 8.68 -3.91
C ILE A 3 -13.91 7.21 -4.33
N PHE A 4 -12.93 6.93 -5.18
CA PHE A 4 -12.68 5.56 -5.64
C PHE A 4 -12.14 4.68 -4.51
N GLY A 5 -11.17 5.18 -3.73
CA GLY A 5 -10.57 4.47 -2.62
C GLY A 5 -11.60 4.14 -1.53
N GLU A 6 -12.43 5.11 -1.14
CA GLU A 6 -13.50 4.89 -0.16
C GLU A 6 -14.52 3.83 -0.61
N THR A 7 -14.84 3.79 -1.90
CA THR A 7 -15.76 2.78 -2.46
C THR A 7 -15.18 1.38 -2.32
N VAL A 8 -13.87 1.22 -2.53
CA VAL A 8 -13.16 -0.06 -2.37
C VAL A 8 -13.16 -0.47 -0.90
N ILE A 9 -12.78 0.42 0.03
CA ILE A 9 -12.79 0.16 1.47
C ILE A 9 -14.17 -0.30 1.94
N ARG A 10 -15.23 0.44 1.61
CA ARG A 10 -16.61 0.05 1.95
C ARG A 10 -16.99 -1.33 1.42
N ARG A 11 -16.43 -1.75 0.28
CA ARG A 11 -16.69 -3.09 -0.27
C ARG A 11 -15.92 -4.18 0.47
N LEU A 12 -14.72 -3.89 0.96
CA LEU A 12 -13.91 -4.80 1.75
C LEU A 12 -14.52 -5.00 3.14
N GLU A 13 -14.93 -3.92 3.82
CA GLU A 13 -15.54 -3.94 5.16
C GLU A 13 -16.88 -4.68 5.24
N ARG A 14 -17.56 -4.90 4.11
CA ARG A 14 -18.75 -5.77 4.07
C ARG A 14 -18.45 -7.23 4.42
N ARG A 15 -17.18 -7.64 4.43
CA ARG A 15 -16.78 -8.97 4.88
C ARG A 15 -16.61 -8.98 6.40
N LYS A 16 -17.19 -9.98 7.06
CA LYS A 16 -16.97 -10.19 8.49
C LYS A 16 -15.48 -10.38 8.77
N ASN A 17 -15.01 -9.80 9.87
CA ASN A 17 -13.63 -9.94 10.39
C ASN A 17 -12.52 -9.30 9.53
N LEU A 18 -12.86 -8.43 8.57
CA LEU A 18 -11.87 -7.65 7.83
C LEU A 18 -11.95 -6.18 8.24
N LYS A 19 -10.87 -5.66 8.84
CA LYS A 19 -10.67 -4.22 9.05
C LYS A 19 -9.71 -3.70 7.99
N THR A 20 -10.05 -2.56 7.39
CA THR A 20 -9.24 -1.95 6.33
C THR A 20 -9.19 -0.45 6.53
N SER A 21 -8.02 0.14 6.32
CA SER A 21 -7.84 1.60 6.26
C SER A 21 -7.27 1.96 4.89
N LEU A 22 -7.56 3.19 4.45
CA LEU A 22 -6.92 3.77 3.29
C LEU A 22 -5.99 4.87 3.78
N THR A 23 -4.70 4.72 3.54
CA THR A 23 -3.69 5.74 3.83
C THR A 23 -3.30 6.44 2.54
N VAL A 24 -3.29 7.76 2.56
CA VAL A 24 -2.68 8.57 1.51
C VAL A 24 -1.22 8.74 1.84
N ALA A 25 -0.32 8.37 0.93
CA ALA A 25 1.10 8.63 1.08
C ALA A 25 1.44 9.99 0.45
N GLU A 26 2.08 10.86 1.22
CA GLU A 26 2.58 12.13 0.74
C GLU A 26 3.97 11.95 0.13
N ASN A 27 4.26 12.67 -0.96
CA ASN A 27 5.54 12.61 -1.64
C ASN A 27 6.44 13.74 -1.12
N ASP A 28 7.28 13.48 -0.12
CA ASP A 28 8.19 14.52 0.37
C ASP A 28 9.43 14.65 -0.49
N PHE A 29 9.82 13.57 -1.17
CA PHE A 29 11.04 13.54 -1.97
C PHE A 29 10.95 14.46 -3.20
N PHE A 30 9.85 14.40 -3.95
CA PHE A 30 9.60 15.28 -5.10
C PHE A 30 8.64 16.44 -4.79
N GLY A 31 8.05 16.46 -3.59
CA GLY A 31 7.13 17.50 -3.11
C GLY A 31 5.66 17.10 -3.21
N GLU A 32 4.86 17.56 -2.24
CA GLU A 32 3.47 17.13 -2.00
C GLU A 32 2.52 17.33 -3.20
N THR A 33 2.85 18.24 -4.12
CA THR A 33 2.08 18.46 -5.36
C THR A 33 2.22 17.31 -6.37
N VAL A 34 3.17 16.40 -6.17
CA VAL A 34 3.41 15.24 -7.02
C VAL A 34 2.59 14.05 -6.52
N THR A 35 1.50 13.73 -7.23
CA THR A 35 0.48 12.78 -6.75
C THR A 35 0.52 11.41 -7.45
N VAL A 36 1.62 11.06 -8.12
CA VAL A 36 1.74 9.77 -8.83
C VAL A 36 2.52 8.76 -7.98
N SER A 37 1.98 7.55 -7.84
CA SER A 37 2.54 6.52 -6.95
C SER A 37 3.92 6.02 -7.36
N GLY A 38 4.25 6.08 -8.66
CA GLY A 38 5.57 5.69 -9.18
C GLY A 38 6.67 6.72 -8.93
N LEU A 39 6.34 7.84 -8.27
CA LEU A 39 7.32 8.81 -7.79
C LEU A 39 7.45 8.80 -6.26
N LEU A 40 6.84 7.85 -5.55
CA LEU A 40 7.03 7.70 -4.11
C LEU A 40 8.32 6.92 -3.81
N THR A 41 9.07 7.38 -2.82
CA THR A 41 10.21 6.62 -2.27
C THR A 41 9.74 5.59 -1.25
N GLY A 42 10.60 4.63 -0.92
CA GLY A 42 10.32 3.69 0.16
C GLY A 42 10.19 4.39 1.51
N LYS A 43 10.94 5.49 1.74
CA LYS A 43 10.82 6.34 2.94
C LYS A 43 9.46 7.03 3.05
N ASP A 44 8.94 7.60 1.96
CA ASP A 44 7.62 8.25 1.95
C ASP A 44 6.53 7.24 2.38
N ILE A 45 6.62 6.04 1.83
CA ILE A 45 5.70 4.95 2.14
C ILE A 45 5.86 4.48 3.59
N LEU A 46 7.09 4.30 4.08
CA LEU A 46 7.35 3.93 5.48
C LEU A 46 6.76 4.94 6.45
N ARG A 47 6.97 6.24 6.23
CA ARG A 47 6.38 7.28 7.08
C ARG A 47 4.85 7.15 7.12
N SER A 48 4.24 7.03 5.95
CA SER A 48 2.78 6.91 5.82
C SER A 48 2.23 5.65 6.53
N ILE A 49 2.98 4.55 6.48
CA ILE A 49 2.67 3.32 7.21
C ILE A 49 2.75 3.55 8.72
N ASP A 50 3.82 4.19 9.20
CA ASP A 50 4.06 4.42 10.62
C ASP A 50 3.06 5.42 11.23
N GLU A 51 2.57 6.39 10.45
CA GLU A 51 1.48 7.30 10.84
C GLU A 51 0.13 6.57 10.98
N ASN A 52 -0.09 5.48 10.23
CA ASN A 52 -1.30 4.67 10.33
C ASN A 52 -1.08 3.46 11.26
N THR A 53 -1.28 3.70 12.56
CA THR A 53 -1.10 2.72 13.64
C THR A 53 -2.34 1.86 13.94
N GLU A 54 -3.47 2.12 13.29
CA GLU A 54 -4.74 1.45 13.64
C GLU A 54 -4.81 -0.02 13.20
N LEU A 55 -3.96 -0.42 12.25
CA LEU A 55 -3.91 -1.77 11.68
C LEU A 55 -2.45 -2.23 11.64
N GLU A 56 -2.14 -3.49 11.93
CA GLU A 56 -0.73 -3.92 12.05
C GLU A 56 -0.38 -5.15 11.21
N THR A 57 -1.31 -5.67 10.42
CA THR A 57 -1.13 -7.01 9.84
C THR A 57 -0.52 -6.98 8.44
N ILE A 58 -1.16 -6.27 7.51
CA ILE A 58 -0.82 -6.31 6.08
C ILE A 58 -0.93 -4.91 5.49
N THR A 59 0.10 -4.50 4.76
CA THR A 59 0.10 -3.28 3.94
C THR A 59 0.08 -3.68 2.48
N PHE A 60 -0.84 -3.09 1.72
CA PHE A 60 -0.96 -3.34 0.29
C PHE A 60 -0.53 -2.11 -0.50
N LEU A 61 0.42 -2.27 -1.43
CA LEU A 61 0.96 -1.17 -2.22
C LEU A 61 0.56 -1.28 -3.70
N PRO A 62 0.40 -0.15 -4.42
CA PRO A 62 0.31 -0.16 -5.87
C PRO A 62 1.53 -0.84 -6.52
N PRO A 63 1.37 -1.54 -7.66
CA PRO A 63 2.49 -2.15 -8.36
C PRO A 63 3.53 -1.13 -8.84
N ASP A 64 3.09 0.08 -9.15
CA ASP A 64 3.91 1.09 -9.82
C ASP A 64 4.89 1.81 -8.88
N CYS A 65 4.83 1.55 -7.56
CA CYS A 65 5.73 2.14 -6.57
C CYS A 65 7.16 1.60 -6.65
N VAL A 66 7.37 0.49 -7.34
CA VAL A 66 8.69 -0.14 -7.50
C VAL A 66 9.03 -0.35 -8.97
N ASN A 67 10.31 -0.44 -9.26
CA ASN A 67 10.79 -0.85 -10.58
C ASN A 67 10.63 -2.37 -10.80
N ARG A 68 11.08 -2.87 -11.97
CA ARG A 68 11.00 -4.30 -12.33
C ARG A 68 11.79 -5.22 -11.40
N GLU A 69 12.74 -4.68 -10.65
CA GLU A 69 13.59 -5.40 -9.71
C GLU A 69 13.04 -5.33 -8.27
N GLY A 70 11.90 -4.67 -8.06
CA GLY A 70 11.29 -4.53 -6.73
C GLY A 70 11.92 -3.43 -5.87
N LEU A 71 12.66 -2.50 -6.49
CA LEU A 71 13.29 -1.37 -5.81
C LEU A 71 12.43 -0.11 -5.88
N PHE A 72 12.34 0.61 -4.76
CA PHE A 72 11.85 1.99 -4.71
C PHE A 72 12.90 2.96 -5.27
N LEU A 73 12.53 4.23 -5.40
CA LEU A 73 13.40 5.27 -5.98
C LEU A 73 14.61 5.62 -5.10
N ASP A 74 14.59 5.23 -3.83
CA ASP A 74 15.66 5.40 -2.85
C ASP A 74 16.40 4.08 -2.55
N ASP A 75 16.38 3.13 -3.50
CA ASP A 75 17.05 1.83 -3.48
C ASP A 75 16.61 0.87 -2.37
N LEU A 76 15.55 1.22 -1.62
CA LEU A 76 14.91 0.28 -0.70
C LEU A 76 14.20 -0.83 -1.47
N LYS A 77 14.20 -2.03 -0.88
CA LYS A 77 13.39 -3.16 -1.33
C LYS A 77 12.07 -3.24 -0.58
N VAL A 78 11.11 -3.96 -1.13
CA VAL A 78 9.83 -4.26 -0.47
C VAL A 78 10.05 -5.04 0.84
N GLU A 79 11.06 -5.90 0.86
CA GLU A 79 11.48 -6.64 2.03
C GLU A 79 11.97 -5.70 3.14
N ASP A 80 12.77 -4.67 2.79
CA ASP A 80 13.23 -3.66 3.76
C ASP A 80 12.05 -2.92 4.39
N LEU A 81 11.02 -2.61 3.59
CA LEU A 81 9.79 -2.00 4.08
C LEU A 81 9.06 -2.91 5.07
N SER A 82 8.97 -4.20 4.76
CA SER A 82 8.30 -5.18 5.63
C SER A 82 9.04 -5.34 6.97
N GLU A 83 10.37 -5.38 6.93
CA GLU A 83 11.20 -5.49 8.13
C GLU A 83 11.11 -4.23 9.01
N LYS A 84 11.23 -3.04 8.40
CA LYS A 84 11.21 -1.76 9.12
C LYS A 84 9.85 -1.46 9.75
N SER A 85 8.76 -1.68 8.99
CA SER A 85 7.40 -1.43 9.47
C SER A 85 6.85 -2.54 10.38
N LYS A 86 7.53 -3.70 10.45
CA LYS A 86 7.04 -4.92 11.12
C LYS A 86 5.67 -5.39 10.59
N ARG A 87 5.33 -5.02 9.36
CA ARG A 87 4.07 -5.37 8.69
C ARG A 87 4.39 -6.18 7.45
N ARG A 88 3.50 -7.08 7.06
CA ARG A 88 3.66 -7.79 5.80
C ARG A 88 3.31 -6.85 4.64
N VAL A 89 4.28 -6.46 3.83
CA VAL A 89 4.03 -5.62 2.65
C VAL A 89 3.79 -6.50 1.43
N ILE A 90 2.69 -6.24 0.71
CA ILE A 90 2.31 -6.95 -0.50
C ILE A 90 2.19 -5.95 -1.63
N LEU A 91 2.95 -6.19 -2.71
CA LEU A 91 2.79 -5.46 -3.96
C LEU A 91 1.57 -5.97 -4.73
N GLY A 92 0.77 -5.02 -5.18
CA GLY A 92 -0.28 -5.26 -6.16
C GLY A 92 0.25 -5.73 -7.51
N ARG A 93 -0.69 -6.06 -8.38
CA ARG A 93 -0.49 -6.18 -9.82
C ARG A 93 -1.49 -5.26 -10.51
N TYR A 94 -1.33 -5.10 -11.83
CA TYR A 94 -2.17 -4.22 -12.66
C TYR A 94 -3.68 -4.38 -12.45
N ASP A 95 -4.15 -5.54 -11.97
CA ASP A 95 -5.52 -5.73 -11.47
C ASP A 95 -5.56 -5.90 -9.94
N LEU A 96 -5.41 -4.76 -9.26
CA LEU A 96 -5.47 -4.65 -7.81
C LEU A 96 -6.77 -5.24 -7.24
N ALA A 97 -7.91 -5.00 -7.90
CA ALA A 97 -9.21 -5.44 -7.44
C ALA A 97 -9.32 -6.97 -7.46
N SER A 98 -8.92 -7.61 -8.56
CA SER A 98 -8.93 -9.07 -8.65
C SER A 98 -7.94 -9.72 -7.69
N GLN A 99 -6.78 -9.10 -7.45
CA GLN A 99 -5.83 -9.62 -6.47
C GLN A 99 -6.33 -9.53 -5.03
N LEU A 100 -6.89 -8.39 -4.63
CA LEU A 100 -7.52 -8.26 -3.32
C LEU A 100 -8.61 -9.32 -3.15
N ALA A 101 -9.44 -9.53 -4.17
CA ALA A 101 -10.46 -10.57 -4.16
C ALA A 101 -9.89 -11.98 -4.04
N ALA A 102 -8.78 -12.30 -4.72
CA ALA A 102 -8.11 -13.59 -4.66
C ALA A 102 -7.40 -13.82 -3.31
N PHE A 103 -6.71 -12.81 -2.79
CA PHE A 103 -6.04 -12.85 -1.49
C PHE A 103 -7.05 -13.12 -0.37
N LEU A 104 -8.18 -12.41 -0.39
CA LEU A 104 -9.27 -12.61 0.57
C LEU A 104 -10.02 -13.94 0.41
N LYS A 105 -9.86 -14.67 -0.69
CA LYS A 105 -10.40 -16.04 -0.85
C LYS A 105 -9.44 -17.11 -0.34
N LYS A 106 -8.12 -16.84 -0.36
CA LYS A 106 -7.06 -17.81 -0.04
C LYS A 106 -6.66 -17.80 1.43
N GLY A 107 -6.99 -16.73 2.17
CA GLY A 107 -6.81 -16.63 3.63
C GLY A 107 -7.98 -17.21 4.45
N MET A 108 -8.86 -18.00 3.82
CA MET A 108 -9.89 -18.82 4.46
C MET A 108 -9.47 -20.29 4.45
#